data_AF-A0A858WV13-F1
#
_entry.id   AF-A0A858WV13-F1
#
_cell.length_a   1.000
_cell.length_b   1.000
_cell.length_c   1.000
_cell.angle_alpha   90.00
_cell.angle_beta   90.00
_cell.angle_gamma   90.00
#
_symmetry.space_group_name_H-M   'P 1'
#
loop_
_entity.id
_entity.type
_entity.pdbx_description
1 polymer ?
#
loop_
_entity_poly.entity_id
_entity_poly.type
_entity_poly.pdbx_seq_one_letter_code
_entity_poly.pdbx_strand_id
1 'polypeptide(L)' 'MIYVFESESREGLFAFAGEPSGIHLPERHGPWRATVGEDGETEKDPHLSRIDRNAVEQAVKKVGFQLWRKKVASEA' A
#
# COMPACT_ATOMS: atom_id res chain seq x y z
N MET A 1 5.97 10.77 -5.79
CA MET A 1 6.54 9.82 -4.81
C MET A 1 5.37 9.17 -4.09
N ILE A 2 5.37 7.85 -3.98
CA ILE A 2 4.35 7.09 -3.25
C ILE A 2 5.07 6.24 -2.22
N TYR A 3 4.56 6.28 -1.00
CA TYR A 3 5.01 5.52 0.14
C TYR A 3 4.09 4.33 0.36
N VAL A 4 4.68 3.18 0.68
CA VAL A 4 3.96 1.95 0.96
C VAL A 4 4.01 1.70 2.46
N PHE A 5 2.85 1.34 3.00
CA PHE A 5 2.66 0.99 4.39
C PHE A 5 2.05 -0.40 4.46
N GLU A 6 2.60 -1.24 5.32
CA GLU A 6 2.04 -2.55 5.63
C GLU A 6 1.18 -2.45 6.90
N SER A 7 0.01 -3.07 6.88
CA SER A 7 -0.82 -3.21 8.08
C SER A 7 -0.21 -4.26 9.00
N GLU A 8 0.14 -3.88 10.23
CA GLU A 8 0.58 -4.84 11.23
C GLU A 8 -0.58 -5.68 11.77
N SER A 9 -1.80 -5.14 11.70
CA SER A 9 -3.02 -5.85 12.13
C SER A 9 -3.52 -6.87 11.09
N ARG A 10 -3.15 -6.71 9.81
CA ARG A 10 -3.65 -7.53 8.71
C ARG A 10 -2.53 -7.88 7.75
N GLU A 11 -2.05 -9.11 7.88
CA GLU A 11 -1.06 -9.65 6.96
C GLU A 11 -1.56 -9.60 5.50
N GLY A 12 -0.70 -9.10 4.61
CA GLY A 12 -1.02 -8.92 3.20
C GLY A 12 -1.91 -7.71 2.89
N LEU A 13 -2.24 -6.86 3.87
CA LEU A 13 -2.88 -5.57 3.61
C LEU A 13 -1.82 -4.47 3.56
N PHE A 14 -1.78 -3.78 2.44
CA PHE A 14 -0.88 -2.67 2.17
C PHE A 14 -1.69 -1.41 1.89
N ALA A 15 -1.10 -0.26 2.17
CA ALA A 15 -1.65 1.04 1.85
C ALA A 15 -0.59 1.88 1.15
N PHE A 16 -1.04 2.62 0.14
CA PHE A 16 -0.22 3.57 -0.60
C PHE A 16 -0.64 4.98 -0.22
N ALA A 17 0.32 5.84 0.11
CA ALA A 17 0.08 7.25 0.38
C ALA A 17 1.11 8.12 -0.34
N GLY A 18 0.76 9.37 -0.60
CA GLY A 18 1.66 10.35 -1.24
C GLY A 18 2.62 10.99 -0.26
N GLU A 19 2.50 10.65 1.02
CA GLU A 19 3.21 11.28 2.13
C GLU A 19 3.85 10.22 3.03
N PRO A 20 5.06 10.50 3.55
CA PRO A 20 5.81 9.55 4.39
C PRO A 20 5.16 9.33 5.75
N SER A 21 4.34 10.27 6.21
CA SER A 21 3.69 10.20 7.52
C SER A 21 2.45 9.32 7.53
N GLY A 22 1.87 8.97 6.37
CA GLY A 22 0.68 8.13 6.30
C GLY A 22 -0.54 8.71 7.04
N ILE A 23 -0.63 10.03 7.23
CA ILE A 23 -1.65 10.67 8.10
C ILE A 23 -3.07 10.44 7.60
N HIS A 24 -3.22 10.22 6.29
CA HIS A 24 -4.51 9.98 5.65
C HIS A 24 -4.93 8.51 5.70
N LEU A 25 -4.12 7.62 6.27
CA LEU A 25 -4.43 6.21 6.33
C LEU A 25 -5.48 5.92 7.42
N PRO A 26 -6.44 5.02 7.15
CA PRO A 26 -7.48 4.70 8.10
C PRO A 26 -6.89 3.96 9.30
N GLU A 27 -7.07 4.52 10.50
CA GLU A 27 -6.60 3.94 11.78
C GLU A 27 -7.21 2.56 12.06
N ARG A 28 -8.40 2.29 11.52
CA ARG A 28 -9.11 1.00 11.67
C ARG A 28 -8.33 -0.20 11.14
N HIS A 29 -7.38 0.03 10.23
CA HIS A 29 -6.51 -1.00 9.66
C HIS A 29 -5.04 -0.77 10.04
N GLY A 30 -4.76 0.21 10.89
CA GLY A 30 -3.47 0.37 11.52
C GLY A 30 -3.27 -0.63 12.67
N PRO A 31 -2.11 -0.60 13.36
CA PRO A 31 -0.98 0.29 13.08
C PRO A 31 -0.31 0.00 11.72
N TRP A 32 0.18 1.06 11.09
CA TRP A 32 0.76 1.03 9.76
C TRP A 32 2.27 1.15 9.85
N ARG A 33 2.99 0.13 9.38
CA ARG A 33 4.44 0.13 9.32
C ARG A 33 4.89 0.62 7.95
N ALA A 34 5.59 1.74 7.90
CA ALA A 34 6.19 2.23 6.66
C ALA A 34 7.30 1.27 6.22
N THR A 35 7.12 0.61 5.08
CA THR A 35 8.03 -0.43 4.60
C THR A 35 9.15 0.11 3.71
N VAL A 36 9.30 1.45 3.62
CA VAL A 36 10.22 2.19 2.74
C VAL A 36 9.70 2.29 1.29
N GLY A 37 9.65 3.53 0.81
CA GLY A 37 9.25 3.89 -0.54
C GLY A 37 10.44 4.31 -1.37
N GLU A 38 10.64 3.63 -2.49
CA GLU A 38 10.92 4.18 -3.83
C GLU A 38 11.02 2.97 -4.77
N ASP A 39 9.89 2.47 -5.28
CA ASP A 39 9.75 1.46 -6.34
C ASP A 39 10.57 0.14 -6.29
N GLY A 40 11.50 -0.07 -5.36
CA GLY A 40 12.52 -1.12 -5.43
C GLY A 40 12.21 -2.39 -4.64
N GLU A 41 11.39 -2.32 -3.59
CA GLU A 41 10.94 -3.52 -2.88
C GLU A 41 9.62 -4.07 -3.43
N THR A 42 8.82 -3.20 -4.07
CA THR A 42 7.64 -3.55 -4.88
C THR A 42 8.00 -4.53 -6.00
N GLU A 43 9.22 -4.42 -6.55
CA GLU A 43 9.72 -5.28 -7.62
C GLU A 43 9.98 -6.73 -7.15
N LYS A 44 10.18 -6.93 -5.84
CA LYS A 44 10.36 -8.28 -5.26
C LYS A 44 9.03 -9.01 -5.07
N ASP A 45 7.92 -8.29 -5.00
CA ASP A 45 6.61 -8.90 -4.80
C ASP A 45 5.84 -8.88 -6.13
N PRO A 46 5.73 -10.02 -6.84
CA PRO A 46 5.19 -10.06 -8.20
C PRO A 46 3.72 -9.63 -8.30
N HIS A 47 3.01 -9.56 -7.17
CA HIS A 47 1.65 -9.05 -7.12
C HIS A 47 1.60 -7.51 -7.07
N LEU A 48 2.60 -6.88 -6.47
CA LEU A 48 2.72 -5.44 -6.36
C LEU A 48 3.23 -4.81 -7.67
N SER A 49 4.09 -5.52 -8.42
CA SER A 49 4.49 -5.13 -9.79
C SER A 49 3.30 -5.05 -10.77
N ARG A 50 2.19 -5.77 -10.50
CA ARG A 50 0.97 -5.74 -11.32
C ARG A 50 0.04 -4.56 -11.00
N ILE A 51 0.42 -3.71 -10.05
CA ILE A 51 -0.39 -2.55 -9.68
C ILE A 51 -0.10 -1.41 -10.64
N ASP A 52 -1.14 -0.88 -11.27
CA ASP A 52 -1.07 0.35 -12.06
C ASP A 52 -0.67 1.52 -11.16
N ARG A 53 0.61 1.88 -11.20
CA ARG A 53 1.17 3.01 -10.44
C ARG A 53 0.41 4.30 -10.70
N ASN A 54 0.02 4.56 -11.95
CA ASN A 54 -0.74 5.75 -12.30
C ASN A 54 -2.11 5.78 -11.58
N ALA A 55 -2.79 4.63 -11.49
CA ALA A 55 -4.06 4.53 -10.78
C ALA A 55 -3.88 4.79 -9.28
N VAL A 56 -2.81 4.24 -8.67
CA VAL A 56 -2.45 4.52 -7.27
C VAL A 56 -2.17 6.00 -7.07
N GLU A 57 -1.34 6.61 -7.92
CA GLU A 57 -1.03 8.03 -7.83
C GLU A 57 -2.27 8.92 -7.97
N GLN A 58 -3.19 8.59 -8.88
CA GLN A 58 -4.45 9.31 -9.02
C GLN A 58 -5.37 9.13 -7.81
N ALA A 59 -5.47 7.90 -7.28
CA ALA A 59 -6.26 7.62 -6.08
C ALA A 59 -5.69 8.36 -4.86
N VAL A 60 -4.37 8.32 -4.67
CA VAL A 60 -3.67 9.09 -3.65
C VAL A 60 -3.89 10.59 -3.82
N LYS A 61 -3.81 11.14 -5.04
CA LYS A 61 -4.10 12.57 -5.28
C LYS A 61 -5.56 12.94 -4.98
N LYS A 62 -6.50 12.02 -5.17
CA LYS A 62 -7.94 12.28 -5.02
C LYS A 62 -8.45 12.05 -3.60
N VAL A 63 -7.94 11.04 -2.91
CA VAL A 63 -8.45 10.52 -1.63
C VAL A 63 -7.40 10.60 -0.51
N GLY A 64 -6.13 10.83 -0.85
CA GLY A 64 -5.00 10.87 0.09
C GLY A 64 -4.29 9.52 0.26
N PHE A 65 -4.97 8.41 -0.08
CA PHE A 65 -4.43 7.06 0.02
C PHE A 65 -5.14 6.05 -0.90
N GLN A 66 -4.52 4.88 -1.08
CA GLN A 66 -5.10 3.72 -1.76
C GLN A 66 -4.79 2.44 -0.97
N LEU A 67 -5.81 1.63 -0.66
CA LEU A 67 -5.61 0.33 -0.03
C LEU A 67 -5.41 -0.76 -1.08
N TRP A 68 -4.56 -1.72 -0.78
CA TRP A 68 -4.33 -2.89 -1.60
C TRP A 68 -4.15 -4.13 -0.74
N ARG A 69 -4.86 -5.19 -1.09
CA ARG A 69 -4.77 -6.46 -0.37
C ARG A 69 -4.13 -7.49 -1.28
N LYS A 70 -2.99 -8.02 -0.87
CA LYS A 70 -2.42 -9.23 -1.43
C LYS A 70 -3.42 -10.34 -1.19
N LYS A 71 -4.01 -10.83 -2.27
CA LYS A 71 -4.81 -12.04 -2.22
C LYS A 71 -3.81 -13.17 -2.05
N VAL A 72 -3.52 -13.56 -0.81
CA VAL A 72 -3.00 -14.90 -0.54
C VAL A 72 -4.04 -15.83 -1.17
N ALA A 73 -3.60 -16.77 -2.02
CA ALA A 73 -4.52 -17.76 -2.55
C ALA A 73 -5.16 -18.46 -1.35
N SER A 74 -6.38 -18.04 -1.01
CA SER A 74 -7.25 -18.82 -0.15
C SER A 74 -7.53 -20.05 -0.97
N GLU A 75 -6.81 -21.12 -0.65
CA GLU A 75 -7.17 -22.47 -1.03
C GLU A 75 -8.67 -22.62 -0.79
N ALA A 76 -9.39 -22.95 -1.84
CA ALA A 76 -10.83 -23.17 -1.88
C ALA A 76 -11.08 -24.66 -2.02
#